data_AF-A0AAU3GD34-F1
#
_entry.id   AF-A0AAU3GD34-F1
#
_cell.length_a   1.000
_cell.length_b   1.000
_cell.length_c   1.000
_cell.angle_alpha   90.00
_cell.angle_beta   90.00
_cell.angle_gamma   90.00
#
_symmetry.space_group_name_H-M   'P 1'
#
loop_
_entity.id
_entity.type
_entity.pdbx_description
1 polymer ?
#
loop_
_entity_poly.entity_id
_entity_poly.type
_entity_poly.pdbx_seq_one_letter_code
_entity_poly.pdbx_strand_id
1 'polypeptide(L)'
;MKTLSAYGAGSKAPALDQLVEPRRTATLLAVTRSLEAEAIDDALDLFALLMATRLISPTRRKSAEERLRMLPPLERAAKLVAKAGRSWSTSWTWSIRRTRTWMSRRSGSRWPSGPGPARSRCARRCRWWRS
;
A
#
# COMPACT_ATOMS: atom_id res chain seq x y z
N MET A 1 27.71 -20.24 -28.78
CA MET A 1 26.81 -19.48 -29.68
C MET A 1 27.33 -18.09 -30.01
N LYS A 2 27.73 -17.28 -29.01
CA LYS A 2 28.21 -15.89 -29.20
C LYS A 2 29.39 -15.72 -30.18
N THR A 3 30.25 -16.73 -30.30
CA THR A 3 31.38 -16.75 -31.24
C THR A 3 30.95 -16.91 -32.70
N LEU A 4 29.94 -17.75 -32.97
CA LEU A 4 29.40 -17.96 -34.32
C LEU A 4 28.54 -16.77 -34.76
N SER A 5 27.79 -16.18 -33.84
CA SER A 5 27.01 -14.98 -34.15
C SER A 5 27.92 -13.77 -34.42
N ALA A 6 28.96 -13.56 -33.62
CA ALA A 6 29.93 -12.49 -33.87
C ALA A 6 30.66 -12.66 -35.21
N TYR A 7 31.02 -13.90 -35.56
CA TYR A 7 31.60 -14.22 -36.86
C TYR A 7 30.62 -13.95 -38.01
N GLY A 8 29.36 -14.36 -37.87
CA GLY A 8 28.33 -14.14 -38.87
C GLY A 8 27.97 -12.67 -39.06
N ALA A 9 27.85 -11.89 -37.97
CA ALA A 9 27.53 -10.47 -38.01
C ALA A 9 28.66 -9.62 -38.60
N GLY A 10 29.92 -10.03 -38.43
CA GLY A 10 31.09 -9.32 -38.96
C GLY A 10 31.50 -9.72 -40.39
N SER A 11 30.89 -10.75 -40.98
CA SER A 11 31.26 -11.27 -42.30
C SER A 11 30.26 -10.90 -43.39
N LYS A 12 30.73 -10.83 -44.63
CA LYS A 12 29.89 -10.52 -45.81
C LYS A 12 29.27 -11.80 -46.37
N ALA A 13 28.13 -11.68 -47.05
CA ALA A 13 27.41 -12.79 -47.69
C ALA A 13 28.29 -13.80 -48.47
N PRO A 14 29.24 -13.39 -49.33
CA PRO A 14 30.09 -14.35 -50.05
C PRO A 14 31.05 -15.14 -49.13
N ALA A 15 31.44 -14.59 -47.98
CA ALA A 15 32.26 -15.30 -47.01
C ALA A 15 31.45 -16.35 -46.24
N LEU A 16 30.13 -16.12 -46.07
CA LEU A 16 29.22 -17.08 -45.45
C LEU A 16 28.85 -18.24 -46.40
N ASP A 17 28.76 -17.94 -47.70
CA ASP A 17 28.49 -18.91 -48.76
C ASP A 17 29.67 -19.86 -49.04
N GLN A 18 30.83 -19.58 -48.48
CA GLN A 18 31.99 -20.48 -48.54
C GLN A 18 32.02 -21.50 -47.38
N LEU A 19 31.15 -21.36 -46.37
CA LEU A 19 31.09 -22.34 -45.27
C LEU A 19 30.36 -23.61 -45.68
N VAL A 20 30.83 -24.74 -45.17
CA VAL A 20 30.17 -26.05 -45.28
C VAL A 20 28.79 -25.98 -44.61
N GLU A 21 27.80 -26.64 -45.22
CA GLU A 21 26.38 -26.51 -44.91
C GLU A 21 25.95 -26.60 -43.42
N PRO A 22 26.47 -27.51 -42.57
CA PRO A 22 26.09 -27.52 -41.16
C PRO A 22 26.64 -26.32 -40.38
N ARG A 23 27.78 -25.75 -40.80
CA ARG A 23 28.38 -24.58 -40.16
C ARG A 23 27.74 -23.29 -40.66
N ARG A 24 27.31 -23.25 -41.92
CA ARG A 24 26.55 -22.15 -42.52
C ARG A 24 25.19 -21.98 -41.84
N THR A 25 24.42 -23.05 -41.74
CA THR A 25 23.11 -23.04 -41.05
C THR A 25 23.26 -22.67 -39.57
N ALA A 26 24.27 -23.22 -38.88
CA ALA A 26 24.54 -22.88 -37.48
C ALA A 26 24.94 -21.42 -37.27
N THR A 27 25.72 -20.82 -38.17
CA THR A 27 26.12 -19.41 -38.09
C THR A 27 24.94 -18.48 -38.39
N LEU A 28 24.16 -18.75 -39.43
CA LEU A 28 22.96 -17.97 -39.75
C LEU A 28 21.95 -18.01 -38.60
N LEU A 29 21.64 -19.19 -38.05
CA LEU A 29 20.73 -19.32 -36.91
C LEU A 29 21.28 -18.68 -35.63
N ALA A 30 22.60 -18.69 -35.43
CA ALA A 30 23.21 -18.00 -34.30
C ALA A 30 23.05 -16.47 -34.42
N VAL A 31 23.19 -15.92 -35.64
CA VAL A 31 23.01 -14.48 -35.91
C VAL A 31 21.55 -14.07 -35.75
N THR A 32 20.60 -14.82 -36.32
CA THR A 32 19.18 -14.47 -36.20
C THR A 32 18.73 -14.46 -34.74
N ARG A 33 19.11 -15.47 -33.95
CA ARG A 33 18.79 -15.51 -32.53
C ARG A 33 19.42 -14.37 -31.73
N SER A 34 20.63 -13.92 -32.08
CA SER A 34 21.23 -12.78 -31.40
C SER A 34 20.52 -11.46 -31.74
N LEU A 35 20.12 -11.27 -33.00
CA LEU A 35 19.39 -10.08 -33.43
C LEU A 35 17.96 -10.05 -32.88
N GLU A 36 17.31 -11.21 -32.79
CA GLU A 36 16.00 -11.34 -32.15
C GLU A 36 16.06 -10.95 -30.68
N ALA A 37 17.07 -11.44 -29.94
CA ALA A 37 17.24 -11.09 -28.54
C ALA A 37 17.47 -9.58 -28.35
N GLU A 38 18.34 -8.98 -29.16
CA GLU A 38 18.62 -7.54 -29.13
C GLU A 38 17.37 -6.70 -29.48
N ALA A 39 16.63 -7.09 -30.52
CA ALA A 39 15.39 -6.41 -30.90
C ALA A 39 14.29 -6.51 -29.83
N ILE A 40 14.23 -7.64 -29.10
CA ILE A 40 13.31 -7.81 -27.98
C ILE A 40 13.72 -6.90 -26.81
N ASP A 41 15.01 -6.84 -26.48
CA ASP A 41 15.51 -5.96 -25.42
C ASP A 41 15.23 -4.48 -25.73
N ASP A 42 15.50 -4.04 -26.96
CA ASP A 42 15.19 -2.67 -27.42
C ASP A 42 13.68 -2.37 -27.33
N ALA A 43 12.84 -3.33 -27.70
CA ALA A 43 11.39 -3.18 -27.60
C ALA A 43 10.92 -3.10 -26.14
N LEU A 44 11.55 -3.84 -25.23
CA LEU A 44 11.25 -3.79 -23.80
C LEU A 44 11.71 -2.48 -23.16
N ASP A 45 12.85 -1.93 -23.57
CA ASP A 45 13.32 -0.62 -23.12
C ASP A 45 12.38 0.50 -23.58
N LEU A 46 11.93 0.45 -24.83
CA LEU A 46 10.92 1.39 -25.34
C LEU A 46 9.59 1.24 -24.59
N PHE A 47 9.16 0.00 -24.31
CA PHE A 47 7.95 -0.27 -23.55
C PHE A 47 8.06 0.30 -22.13
N ALA A 48 9.20 0.12 -21.46
CA ALA A 48 9.44 0.66 -20.13
C ALA A 48 9.38 2.19 -20.12
N LEU A 49 9.98 2.84 -21.12
CA LEU A 49 9.92 4.30 -21.31
C LEU A 49 8.47 4.78 -21.51
N LEU A 50 7.71 4.09 -22.36
CA LEU A 50 6.31 4.42 -22.63
C LEU A 50 5.43 4.20 -21.40
N MET A 51 5.65 3.12 -20.64
CA MET A 51 4.97 2.88 -19.38
C MET A 51 5.24 4.00 -18.38
N ALA A 52 6.50 4.41 -18.21
CA ALA A 52 6.85 5.47 -17.28
C ALA A 52 6.21 6.81 -17.69
N THR A 53 6.34 7.19 -18.96
CA THR A 53 5.94 8.51 -19.46
C THR A 53 4.44 8.63 -19.69
N ARG A 54 3.82 7.68 -20.39
CA ARG A 54 2.44 7.77 -20.85
C ARG A 54 1.43 7.08 -19.95
N LEU A 55 1.84 6.12 -19.13
CA LEU A 55 0.91 5.36 -18.29
C LEU A 55 1.05 5.69 -16.81
N ILE A 56 2.25 5.54 -16.23
CA ILE A 56 2.48 5.73 -14.80
C ILE A 56 2.43 7.22 -14.42
N SER A 57 3.06 8.10 -15.20
CA SER A 57 3.05 9.53 -14.86
C SER A 57 1.63 10.13 -14.86
N PRO A 58 0.75 9.84 -15.85
CA PRO A 58 -0.59 10.41 -15.86
C PRO A 58 -1.51 9.74 -14.85
N THR A 59 -1.37 8.43 -14.63
CA THR A 59 -2.15 7.73 -13.59
C THR A 59 -1.80 8.26 -12.21
N ARG A 60 -0.52 8.46 -11.88
CA ARG A 60 -0.11 9.08 -10.60
C ARG A 60 -0.68 10.48 -10.44
N ARG A 61 -0.68 11.30 -11.49
CA ARG A 61 -1.29 12.64 -11.47
C ARG A 61 -2.80 12.58 -11.21
N LYS A 62 -3.52 11.73 -11.95
CA LYS A 62 -4.97 11.53 -11.77
C LYS A 62 -5.30 11.00 -10.38
N SER A 63 -4.55 10.03 -9.86
CA SER A 63 -4.73 9.50 -8.51
C SER A 63 -4.40 10.53 -7.42
N ALA A 64 -3.39 11.37 -7.62
CA ALA A 64 -3.07 12.46 -6.69
C ALA A 64 -4.18 13.52 -6.69
N GLU A 65 -4.69 13.89 -7.87
CA GLU A 65 -5.82 14.82 -8.00
C GLU A 65 -7.08 14.27 -7.31
N GLU A 66 -7.42 13.01 -7.54
CA GLU A 66 -8.55 12.36 -6.89
C GLU A 66 -8.37 12.31 -5.36
N ARG A 67 -7.15 12.01 -4.89
CA ARG A 67 -6.84 12.05 -3.47
C ARG A 67 -7.02 13.46 -2.89
N LEU A 68 -6.59 14.50 -3.60
CA LEU A 68 -6.80 15.89 -3.18
C LEU A 68 -8.29 16.27 -3.13
N ARG A 69 -9.09 15.80 -4.10
CA ARG A 69 -10.56 15.99 -4.10
C ARG A 69 -11.23 15.31 -2.90
N MET A 70 -10.68 14.19 -2.44
CA MET A 70 -11.20 13.42 -1.31
C MET A 70 -10.80 13.97 0.08
N LEU A 71 -9.80 14.85 0.18
CA LEU A 71 -9.36 15.39 1.48
C LEU A 71 -10.43 16.23 2.21
N PRO A 72 -11.12 17.21 1.56
CA PRO A 72 -12.13 18.02 2.23
C PRO A 72 -13.31 17.23 2.85
N PRO A 73 -13.92 16.23 2.18
CA PRO A 73 -14.98 15.45 2.81
C PRO A 73 -14.48 14.57 3.96
N LEU A 74 -13.27 14.02 3.87
CA LEU A 74 -12.64 13.26 4.97
C LEU A 74 -12.44 14.12 6.22
N GLU A 75 -11.98 15.37 6.06
CA GLU A 75 -11.83 16.30 7.17
C GLU A 75 -13.18 16.64 7.84
N ARG A 76 -14.24 16.80 7.04
CA ARG A 76 -15.59 17.04 7.56
C ARG A 76 -16.09 15.85 8.37
N ALA A 77 -15.93 14.63 7.86
CA ALA A 77 -16.30 13.41 8.57
C ALA A 77 -15.51 13.26 9.89
N ALA A 78 -14.20 13.52 9.88
CA ALA A 78 -13.38 13.48 11.08
C ALA A 78 -13.83 14.50 12.14
N LYS A 79 -14.15 15.74 11.72
CA LYS A 79 -14.69 16.79 12.61
C LYS A 79 -16.03 16.38 13.22
N LEU A 80 -16.91 15.74 12.45
CA LEU A 80 -18.21 15.25 12.92
C LEU A 80 -18.03 14.15 13.98
N VAL A 81 -17.16 13.16 13.72
CA VAL A 81 -16.86 12.08 14.69
C VAL A 81 -16.23 12.66 15.96
N ALA A 82 -15.30 13.61 15.85
CA ALA A 82 -14.70 14.25 17.02
C ALA A 82 -15.72 15.04 17.85
N LYS A 83 -16.68 15.72 17.20
CA LYS A 83 -17.78 16.42 17.89
C LYS A 83 -18.71 15.44 18.59
N ALA A 84 -19.07 14.34 17.94
CA ALA A 84 -19.91 13.29 18.51
C ALA A 84 -19.23 12.62 19.72
N GLY A 85 -17.94 12.33 19.61
CA GLY A 85 -17.14 11.78 20.72
C GLY A 85 -17.06 12.72 21.92
N ARG A 86 -16.92 14.03 21.69
CA ARG A 86 -16.98 15.03 22.77
C ARG A 86 -18.35 15.08 23.44
N SER A 87 -19.45 15.11 22.67
CA SER A 87 -20.80 15.11 23.24
C SER A 87 -21.10 13.85 24.04
N TRP A 88 -20.58 12.71 23.58
CA TRP A 88 -20.73 11.44 24.27
C TRP A 88 -19.91 11.41 25.56
N SER A 89 -18.68 11.91 25.53
CA SER A 89 -17.83 12.04 26.72
C SER A 89 -18.44 12.95 27.78
N THR A 90 -19.03 14.09 27.39
CA THR A 90 -19.72 14.99 28.32
C THR A 90 -20.99 14.37 28.91
N SER A 91 -21.75 13.62 28.11
CA SER A 91 -22.93 12.88 28.59
C SER A 91 -22.52 11.75 29.56
N TRP A 92 -21.43 11.04 29.24
CA TRP A 92 -20.91 9.94 30.05
C TRP A 92 -20.34 10.45 31.38
N THR A 93 -19.62 11.58 31.39
CA THR A 93 -19.13 12.22 32.62
C THR A 93 -20.27 12.80 33.47
N TRP A 94 -21.36 13.30 32.86
CA TRP A 94 -22.57 13.67 33.59
C TRP A 94 -23.26 12.45 34.24
N SER A 95 -23.34 11.33 33.53
CA SER A 95 -23.90 10.07 34.04
C SER A 95 -23.07 9.50 35.21
N ILE A 96 -21.74 9.54 35.11
CA ILE A 96 -20.83 9.15 36.20
C ILE A 96 -20.92 10.11 37.39
N ARG A 97 -21.01 11.43 37.17
CA ARG A 97 -21.17 12.39 38.26
C ARG A 97 -22.52 12.23 38.95
N ARG A 98 -23.60 11.98 38.21
CA ARG A 98 -24.95 11.77 38.74
C ARG A 98 -25.03 10.50 39.59
N THR A 99 -24.39 9.41 39.18
CA THR A 99 -24.29 8.18 39.98
C THR A 99 -23.42 8.38 41.23
N ARG A 100 -22.36 9.18 41.16
CA ARG A 100 -21.53 9.54 42.31
C ARG A 100 -22.29 10.38 43.36
N THR A 101 -23.07 11.37 42.93
CA THR A 101 -23.89 12.20 43.83
C THR A 101 -25.06 11.45 44.46
N TRP A 102 -25.63 10.48 43.75
CA TRP A 102 -26.71 9.63 44.26
C TRP A 102 -26.18 8.62 45.28
N MET A 103 -24.98 8.07 45.08
CA MET A 103 -24.30 7.23 46.07
C MET A 103 -23.97 8.00 47.37
N SER A 104 -23.55 9.26 47.30
CA SER A 104 -23.25 10.08 48.49
C SER A 104 -24.47 10.52 49.29
N ARG A 105 -25.68 10.59 48.70
CA ARG A 105 -26.93 10.84 49.45
C ARG A 105 -27.52 9.58 50.08
N ARG A 106 -27.11 8.39 49.63
CA ARG A 106 -27.63 7.10 50.12
C ARG A 106 -26.73 6.47 51.20
N SER A 107 -25.47 6.87 51.31
CA SER A 107 -24.58 6.49 52.42
C SER A 107 -24.57 7.55 53.51
N GLY A 108 -25.59 7.55 54.36
CA GLY A 108 -25.52 8.09 55.71
C GLY A 108 -24.58 7.26 56.59
N SER A 109 -23.34 7.05 56.16
CA SER A 109 -22.27 6.47 56.95
C SER A 109 -20.93 7.02 56.49
N ARG A 110 -20.22 7.57 57.46
CA ARG A 110 -18.87 8.12 57.41
C ARG A 110 -17.91 7.10 56.77
N TRP A 111 -17.37 7.41 55.60
CA TRP A 111 -16.29 6.62 54.98
C TRP A 111 -14.98 6.84 55.74
N PRO A 112 -14.17 5.80 56.03
CA PRO A 112 -12.88 5.97 56.66
C PRO A 112 -11.84 6.43 55.66
N SER A 113 -11.08 7.45 56.04
CA SER A 113 -9.89 7.94 55.34
C SER A 113 -8.75 6.93 55.50
N GLY A 114 -8.39 6.20 54.45
CA GLY A 114 -7.22 5.32 54.46
C GLY A 114 -6.91 4.72 53.08
N PRO A 115 -5.64 4.66 52.64
CA PRO A 115 -5.30 4.21 51.29
C PRO A 115 -5.12 2.68 51.25
N GLY A 116 -5.94 1.99 50.44
CA GLY A 116 -5.77 0.54 50.21
C GLY A 116 -6.77 -0.02 49.18
N PRO A 117 -6.37 -0.98 48.32
CA PRO A 117 -6.94 -1.11 46.98
C PRO A 117 -8.10 -2.10 46.89
N ALA A 118 -9.34 -1.60 46.80
CA ALA A 118 -10.51 -2.42 46.49
C ALA A 118 -10.80 -2.49 44.97
N ARG A 119 -9.84 -3.02 44.20
CA ARG A 119 -10.09 -3.51 42.84
C ARG A 119 -10.70 -4.90 42.92
N SER A 120 -12.03 -5.05 43.01
CA SER A 120 -12.61 -6.38 42.72
C SER A 120 -14.10 -6.45 42.37
N ARG A 121 -14.90 -5.38 42.45
CA ARG A 121 -16.35 -5.49 42.17
C ARG A 121 -16.93 -4.65 41.03
N CYS A 122 -16.12 -3.87 40.30
CA CYS A 122 -16.59 -3.16 39.10
C CYS A 122 -16.37 -3.91 37.77
N ALA A 123 -15.51 -4.93 37.73
CA ALA A 123 -15.13 -5.59 36.48
C ALA A 123 -16.22 -6.48 35.86
N ARG A 124 -17.25 -6.89 36.63
CA ARG A 124 -18.31 -7.78 36.11
C ARG A 124 -19.46 -7.07 35.39
N ARG A 125 -19.61 -5.75 35.54
CA ARG A 125 -20.75 -5.00 34.97
C ARG A 125 -20.44 -4.15 33.73
N CYS A 126 -19.22 -4.23 33.21
CA CYS A 126 -18.84 -3.51 31.97
C CYS A 126 -18.83 -4.40 30.71
N ARG A 127 -19.12 -5.71 30.82
CA ARG A 127 -19.05 -6.65 29.69
C ARG A 127 -20.23 -6.54 28.70
N TRP A 128 -21.21 -5.68 28.99
CA TRP A 128 -22.44 -5.51 28.19
C TRP A 128 -22.45 -4.25 27.30
N TRP A 129 -21.32 -3.55 27.18
CA TRP A 129 -21.28 -2.26 26.47
C TRP A 129 -20.27 -2.21 25.31
N ARG A 130 -19.93 -3.38 24.77
CA ARG A 130 -19.14 -3.54 23.55
C ARG A 130 -19.69 -4.71 22.73
N SER A 131 -20.91 -4.55 22.24
CA SER A 131 -21.51 -5.34 21.16
C SER A 131 -22.41 -4.42 20.36
#